data_AF-A0A7C7KW41-F1
#
_entry.id   AF-A0A7C7KW41-F1
#
_cell.length_a   1.000
_cell.length_b   1.000
_cell.length_c   1.000
_cell.angle_alpha   90.00
_cell.angle_beta   90.00
_cell.angle_gamma   90.00
#
_symmetry.space_group_name_H-M   'P 1'
#
loop_
_entity.id
_entity.type
_entity.pdbx_description
1 polymer ?
#
loop_
_entity_poly.entity_id
_entity_poly.type
_entity_poly.pdbx_seq_one_letter_code
_entity_poly.pdbx_strand_id
1 'polypeptide(L)'
;NFGKLEILRASPLKRRQSDFLRHLDRLDALRNFGLRLMPPKGVPSVQLERLSRVARRSKPSAIAALKEPRRTATVAALFYTLEASAQDDATELGEALISDLFREAEHAQATDRATHQRGLDKAALLLRNLAGMLISDGEMPFEAWQDAVYAHWPKDNIEDAMATVDSLIQPTTSKPYNELCARWRRTRKLFFNITTRIDLATSPGGHQVAEAVKWLRDQPDWSKADVETAPTDVISKSWRPYVLDGVGKVENPKAYVFAIIDAWHKAVKRRDVFATPGIRYADPRIGMLEQREWQNAKGIVCRTLNRTLDGPAEVKRLTDVLDATFTRVAARANQNADLKFETARDKRKIMVAKLDRLGEPDSLLTLRRQVHHLMPKAGIPDILLEVMSRTGFAKTITHLSDRPAQVQGFETSLCAVLVAQACNIGFEPLARDDHPALRQSRLSWLNQNFIRPETLAAANAHIVAAHRKLPITTHWGDGQTASADGMRFMAPKSAIHAGPNPKYFGRG
;
A
#
# COMPACT_ATOMS: atom_id res chain seq x y z
N ASN A 1 -19.08 -7.62 32.79
CA ASN A 1 -17.61 -7.59 32.55
C ASN A 1 -17.24 -8.08 31.14
N PHE A 2 -17.87 -7.53 30.09
CA PHE A 2 -17.60 -7.84 28.68
C PHE A 2 -16.36 -7.11 28.09
N GLY A 3 -15.52 -6.46 28.92
CA GLY A 3 -14.56 -5.45 28.47
C GLY A 3 -13.17 -5.95 28.04
N LYS A 4 -12.58 -6.95 28.71
CA LYS A 4 -11.17 -7.30 28.47
C LYS A 4 -10.92 -8.00 27.13
N LEU A 5 -11.77 -8.97 26.77
CA LEU A 5 -11.58 -9.76 25.56
C LEU A 5 -11.86 -8.98 24.27
N GLU A 6 -12.84 -8.08 24.29
CA GLU A 6 -13.13 -7.18 23.16
C GLU A 6 -11.95 -6.22 22.89
N ILE A 7 -11.32 -5.68 23.94
CA ILE A 7 -10.12 -4.86 23.81
C ILE A 7 -8.97 -5.64 23.15
N LEU A 8 -8.77 -6.89 23.56
CA LEU A 8 -7.72 -7.76 22.99
C LEU A 8 -7.99 -8.15 21.53
N ARG A 9 -9.26 -8.21 21.11
CA ARG A 9 -9.69 -8.57 19.74
C ARG A 9 -9.84 -7.40 18.78
N ALA A 10 -9.79 -6.16 19.28
CA ALA A 10 -10.04 -4.97 18.47
C ALA A 10 -9.14 -4.94 17.21
N SER A 11 -9.48 -4.12 16.22
CA SER A 11 -8.57 -3.81 15.10
C SER A 11 -8.45 -2.30 14.97
N PRO A 12 -7.37 -1.78 14.35
CA PRO A 12 -7.25 -0.36 14.10
C PRO A 12 -8.37 0.16 13.24
N LEU A 13 -8.97 1.27 13.68
CA LEU A 13 -10.10 1.90 13.00
C LEU A 13 -9.71 3.17 12.24
N LYS A 14 -8.66 3.84 12.70
CA LYS A 14 -8.26 5.16 12.19
C LYS A 14 -6.76 5.19 11.98
N ARG A 15 -6.35 5.86 10.90
CA ARG A 15 -4.95 6.11 10.60
C ARG A 15 -4.42 7.30 11.42
N ARG A 16 -4.16 7.09 12.71
CA ARG A 16 -3.62 8.12 13.63
C ARG A 16 -2.57 7.52 14.56
N GLN A 17 -1.59 8.35 14.96
CA GLN A 17 -0.53 7.91 15.87
C GLN A 17 -1.05 7.55 17.28
N SER A 18 -2.11 8.20 17.76
CA SER A 18 -2.75 7.83 19.03
C SER A 18 -3.40 6.45 18.98
N ASP A 19 -4.03 6.10 17.85
CA ASP A 19 -4.60 4.78 17.64
C ASP A 19 -3.48 3.73 17.52
N PHE A 20 -2.37 4.05 16.85
CA PHE A 20 -1.18 3.19 16.78
C PHE A 20 -0.63 2.85 18.17
N LEU A 21 -0.42 3.85 19.04
CA LEU A 21 0.07 3.62 20.40
C LEU A 21 -0.89 2.74 21.21
N ARG A 22 -2.20 2.98 21.12
CA ARG A 22 -3.22 2.13 21.77
C ARG A 22 -3.14 0.68 21.29
N HIS A 23 -2.87 0.45 20.01
CA HIS A 23 -2.71 -0.90 19.47
C HIS A 23 -1.43 -1.59 19.94
N LEU A 24 -0.35 -0.84 20.09
CA LEU A 24 0.87 -1.38 20.69
C LEU A 24 0.66 -1.69 22.19
N ASP A 25 -0.09 -0.86 22.93
CA ASP A 25 -0.41 -1.13 24.34
C ASP A 25 -1.19 -2.44 24.48
N ARG A 26 -2.09 -2.71 23.52
CA ARG A 26 -2.77 -4.00 23.42
C ARG A 26 -1.82 -5.14 23.08
N LEU A 27 -0.88 -4.96 22.14
CA LEU A 27 0.10 -5.97 21.78
C LEU A 27 0.96 -6.36 23.00
N ASP A 28 1.40 -5.38 23.78
CA ASP A 28 2.17 -5.64 25.00
C ASP A 28 1.30 -6.32 26.07
N ALA A 29 0.04 -5.91 26.22
CA ALA A 29 -0.90 -6.60 27.09
C ALA A 29 -1.08 -8.07 26.70
N LEU A 30 -1.17 -8.38 25.39
CA LEU A 30 -1.24 -9.75 24.88
C LEU A 30 0.00 -10.57 25.22
N ARG A 31 1.19 -10.00 25.02
CA ARG A 31 2.46 -10.65 25.36
C ARG A 31 2.60 -10.90 26.86
N ASN A 32 2.14 -9.97 27.69
CA ASN A 32 2.17 -10.11 29.15
C ASN A 32 1.28 -11.25 29.66
N PHE A 33 0.25 -11.68 28.91
CA PHE A 33 -0.49 -12.89 29.25
C PHE A 33 0.32 -14.18 29.01
N GLY A 34 1.41 -14.13 28.23
CA GLY A 34 2.32 -15.26 28.03
C GLY A 34 1.69 -16.45 27.30
N LEU A 35 0.66 -16.23 26.48
CA LEU A 35 -0.07 -17.29 25.79
C LEU A 35 0.72 -17.85 24.61
N ARG A 36 1.71 -18.69 24.90
CA ARG A 36 2.55 -19.39 23.91
C ARG A 36 1.91 -20.69 23.46
N LEU A 37 0.77 -20.60 22.76
CA LEU A 37 0.13 -21.78 22.17
C LEU A 37 0.95 -22.27 20.98
N MET A 38 1.22 -23.57 20.93
CA MET A 38 1.82 -24.21 19.76
C MET A 38 0.73 -24.54 18.74
N PRO A 39 0.98 -24.37 17.42
CA PRO A 39 0.04 -24.84 16.42
C PRO A 39 -0.07 -26.37 16.52
N PRO A 40 -1.29 -26.92 16.46
CA PRO A 40 -1.48 -28.36 16.41
C PRO A 40 -0.82 -28.94 15.16
N LYS A 41 0.00 -29.97 15.33
CA LYS A 41 0.77 -30.62 14.25
C LYS A 41 -0.19 -31.13 13.16
N GLY A 42 0.07 -30.77 11.90
CA GLY A 42 -0.74 -31.22 10.75
C GLY A 42 -2.03 -30.45 10.51
N VAL A 43 -2.33 -29.38 11.27
CA VAL A 43 -3.48 -28.51 10.98
C VAL A 43 -3.07 -27.37 10.04
N PRO A 44 -3.71 -27.23 8.86
CA PRO A 44 -3.41 -26.12 7.95
C PRO A 44 -3.69 -24.76 8.60
N SER A 45 -2.81 -23.78 8.38
CA SER A 45 -2.93 -22.40 8.89
C SER A 45 -4.29 -21.78 8.54
N VAL A 46 -4.77 -22.00 7.32
CA VAL A 46 -6.08 -21.53 6.82
C VAL A 46 -7.23 -22.01 7.73
N GLN A 47 -7.16 -23.22 8.28
CA GLN A 47 -8.18 -23.75 9.17
C GLN A 47 -8.14 -23.05 10.55
N LEU A 48 -6.95 -22.78 11.06
CA LEU A 48 -6.76 -22.03 12.30
C LEU A 48 -7.24 -20.59 12.15
N GLU A 49 -6.92 -19.93 11.04
CA GLU A 49 -7.41 -18.58 10.74
C GLU A 49 -8.93 -18.54 10.63
N ARG A 50 -9.55 -19.55 10.01
CA ARG A 50 -11.01 -19.66 9.93
C ARG A 50 -11.64 -19.75 11.33
N LEU A 51 -11.11 -20.61 12.19
CA LEU A 51 -11.55 -20.73 13.59
C LEU A 51 -11.34 -19.44 14.38
N SER A 52 -10.16 -18.82 14.25
CA SER A 52 -9.83 -17.55 14.88
C SER A 52 -10.78 -16.45 14.46
N ARG A 53 -11.12 -16.36 13.17
CA ARG A 53 -12.09 -15.40 12.64
C ARG A 53 -13.46 -15.56 13.29
N VAL A 54 -13.90 -16.80 13.51
CA VAL A 54 -15.13 -17.09 14.29
C VAL A 54 -15.04 -16.44 15.66
N ALA A 55 -13.97 -16.73 16.39
CA ALA A 55 -13.79 -16.23 17.73
C ALA A 55 -13.64 -14.71 17.81
N ARG A 56 -12.98 -14.06 16.83
CA ARG A 56 -12.77 -12.61 16.81
C ARG A 56 -14.06 -11.83 16.62
N ARG A 57 -14.95 -12.31 15.73
CA ARG A 57 -16.18 -11.60 15.37
C ARG A 57 -17.37 -11.99 16.24
N SER A 58 -17.37 -13.19 16.81
CA SER A 58 -18.50 -13.68 17.59
C SER A 58 -18.51 -13.09 19.00
N LYS A 59 -19.71 -12.73 19.48
CA LYS A 59 -19.94 -12.40 20.89
C LYS A 59 -19.47 -13.56 21.79
N PRO A 60 -18.92 -13.29 22.99
CA PRO A 60 -18.50 -14.34 23.91
C PRO A 60 -19.58 -15.38 24.22
N SER A 61 -20.85 -14.97 24.32
CA SER A 61 -21.99 -15.87 24.52
C SER A 61 -22.20 -16.86 23.37
N ALA A 62 -22.00 -16.43 22.13
CA ALA A 62 -22.09 -17.29 20.95
C ALA A 62 -20.97 -18.33 20.91
N ILE A 63 -19.77 -17.96 21.38
CA ILE A 63 -18.64 -18.90 21.53
C ILE A 63 -18.94 -19.91 22.64
N ALA A 64 -19.49 -19.47 23.78
CA ALA A 64 -19.84 -20.33 24.90
C ALA A 64 -20.88 -21.41 24.52
N ALA A 65 -21.80 -21.06 23.60
CA ALA A 65 -22.83 -21.96 23.07
C ALA A 65 -22.32 -23.01 22.06
N LEU A 66 -21.07 -22.94 21.61
CA LEU A 66 -20.48 -23.97 20.76
C LEU A 66 -20.33 -25.29 21.55
N LYS A 67 -20.62 -26.42 20.90
CA LYS A 67 -20.39 -27.76 21.46
C LYS A 67 -18.91 -28.13 21.40
N GLU A 68 -18.43 -28.95 22.32
CA GLU A 68 -17.08 -29.52 22.22
C GLU A 68 -16.99 -30.55 21.08
N PRO A 69 -15.81 -30.71 20.45
CA PRO A 69 -14.54 -30.01 20.68
C PRO A 69 -14.44 -28.63 19.99
N ARG A 70 -15.49 -28.19 19.28
CA ARG A 70 -15.46 -26.97 18.45
C ARG A 70 -15.24 -25.70 19.27
N ARG A 71 -15.81 -25.62 20.47
CA ARG A 71 -15.62 -24.48 21.38
C ARG A 71 -14.15 -24.33 21.76
N THR A 72 -13.53 -25.39 22.28
CA THR A 72 -12.11 -25.40 22.64
C THR A 72 -11.23 -25.07 21.44
N ALA A 73 -11.45 -25.69 20.29
CA ALA A 73 -10.68 -25.41 19.08
C ALA A 73 -10.79 -23.94 18.61
N THR A 74 -11.99 -23.34 18.74
CA THR A 74 -12.24 -21.94 18.36
C THR A 74 -11.52 -20.96 19.28
N VAL A 75 -11.53 -21.22 20.59
CA VAL A 75 -10.83 -20.40 21.59
C VAL A 75 -9.32 -20.56 21.49
N ALA A 76 -8.83 -21.79 21.31
CA ALA A 76 -7.40 -22.05 21.12
C ALA A 76 -6.86 -21.35 19.86
N ALA A 77 -7.58 -21.45 18.73
CA ALA A 77 -7.20 -20.78 17.49
C ALA A 77 -7.20 -19.24 17.62
N LEU A 78 -8.13 -18.67 18.40
CA LEU A 78 -8.11 -17.23 18.70
C LEU A 78 -6.79 -16.83 19.35
N PHE A 79 -6.48 -17.42 20.51
CA PHE A 79 -5.32 -17.02 21.29
C PHE A 79 -4.01 -17.34 20.58
N TYR A 80 -3.97 -18.43 19.80
CA TYR A 80 -2.83 -18.78 18.96
C TYR A 80 -2.50 -17.68 17.93
N THR A 81 -3.52 -17.05 17.35
CA THR A 81 -3.34 -16.06 16.27
C THR A 81 -3.39 -14.61 16.75
N LEU A 82 -3.70 -14.37 18.03
CA LEU A 82 -4.06 -13.05 18.53
C LEU A 82 -2.87 -12.08 18.49
N GLU A 83 -1.71 -12.53 18.98
CA GLU A 83 -0.46 -11.79 18.90
C GLU A 83 -0.06 -11.52 17.45
N ALA A 84 -0.04 -12.56 16.60
CA ALA A 84 0.36 -12.44 15.21
C ALA A 84 -0.47 -11.39 14.43
N SER A 85 -1.79 -11.41 14.62
CA SER A 85 -2.65 -10.39 14.01
C SER A 85 -2.49 -9.02 14.64
N ALA A 86 -2.23 -8.92 15.94
CA ALA A 86 -1.99 -7.62 16.57
C ALA A 86 -0.69 -6.98 16.07
N GLN A 87 0.34 -7.79 15.79
CA GLN A 87 1.57 -7.35 15.14
C GLN A 87 1.35 -6.95 13.69
N ASP A 88 0.59 -7.72 12.91
CA ASP A 88 0.23 -7.32 11.53
C ASP A 88 -0.48 -5.97 11.52
N ASP A 89 -1.49 -5.80 12.37
CA ASP A 89 -2.27 -4.57 12.49
C ASP A 89 -1.38 -3.37 12.87
N ALA A 90 -0.44 -3.57 13.80
CA ALA A 90 0.52 -2.54 14.18
C ALA A 90 1.51 -2.22 13.05
N THR A 91 2.01 -3.24 12.36
CA THR A 91 2.96 -3.09 11.23
C THR A 91 2.30 -2.34 10.08
N GLU A 92 1.07 -2.70 9.73
CA GLU A 92 0.27 -2.04 8.70
C GLU A 92 -0.02 -0.57 9.03
N LEU A 93 -0.47 -0.30 10.25
CA LEU A 93 -0.73 1.08 10.67
C LEU A 93 0.56 1.90 10.77
N GLY A 94 1.66 1.32 11.26
CA GLY A 94 2.97 1.96 11.32
C GLY A 94 3.51 2.32 9.93
N GLU A 95 3.43 1.39 8.98
CA GLU A 95 3.78 1.61 7.57
C GLU A 95 2.95 2.75 6.96
N ALA A 96 1.63 2.72 7.17
CA ALA A 96 0.74 3.74 6.63
C ALA A 96 1.02 5.14 7.22
N LEU A 97 1.33 5.23 8.53
CA LEU A 97 1.69 6.49 9.17
C LEU A 97 3.04 7.02 8.68
N ILE A 98 4.03 6.17 8.42
CA ILE A 98 5.30 6.57 7.81
C ILE A 98 5.09 7.04 6.38
N SER A 99 4.30 6.31 5.58
CA SER A 99 3.87 6.72 4.23
C SER A 99 3.27 8.13 4.24
N ASP A 100 2.41 8.44 5.20
CA ASP A 100 1.76 9.76 5.31
C ASP A 100 2.74 10.85 5.74
N LEU A 101 3.63 10.58 6.70
CA LEU A 101 4.67 11.52 7.14
C LEU A 101 5.58 11.97 6.00
N PHE A 102 6.05 11.02 5.18
CA PHE A 102 6.90 11.34 4.03
C PHE A 102 6.13 12.13 2.98
N ARG A 103 4.87 11.74 2.68
CA ARG A 103 4.03 12.46 1.72
C ARG A 103 3.72 13.88 2.17
N GLU A 104 3.42 14.09 3.45
CA GLU A 104 3.22 15.42 4.03
C GLU A 104 4.48 16.28 3.91
N ALA A 105 5.67 15.70 4.12
CA ALA A 105 6.94 16.40 3.99
C ALA A 105 7.25 16.76 2.52
N GLU A 106 7.06 15.83 1.58
CA GLU A 106 7.21 16.08 0.14
C GLU A 106 6.24 17.17 -0.34
N HIS A 107 4.99 17.16 0.14
CA HIS A 107 4.02 18.20 -0.19
C HIS A 107 4.39 19.56 0.38
N ALA A 108 4.86 19.60 1.64
CA ALA A 108 5.33 20.83 2.28
C ALA A 108 6.52 21.41 1.51
N GLN A 109 7.50 20.59 1.14
CA GLN A 109 8.66 21.01 0.35
C GLN A 109 8.25 21.55 -1.02
N ALA A 110 7.31 20.88 -1.70
CA ALA A 110 6.80 21.33 -2.99
C ALA A 110 6.06 22.67 -2.88
N THR A 111 5.35 22.89 -1.78
CA THR A 111 4.60 24.14 -1.50
C THR A 111 5.56 25.28 -1.16
N ASP A 112 6.56 25.01 -0.33
CA ASP A 112 7.60 25.97 0.03
C ASP A 112 8.39 26.44 -1.20
N ARG A 113 8.82 25.48 -2.04
CA ARG A 113 9.50 25.78 -3.30
C ARG A 113 8.64 26.61 -4.26
N ALA A 114 7.34 26.33 -4.33
CA ALA A 114 6.42 27.10 -5.17
C ALA A 114 6.25 28.54 -4.66
N THR A 115 6.29 28.73 -3.34
CA THR A 115 6.18 30.05 -2.69
C THR A 115 7.42 30.91 -2.96
N HIS A 116 8.60 30.31 -2.84
CA HIS A 116 9.88 31.00 -3.03
C HIS A 116 10.36 31.07 -4.48
N GLN A 117 9.59 30.53 -5.43
CA GLN A 117 9.97 30.48 -6.85
C GLN A 117 10.26 31.87 -7.43
N ARG A 118 9.45 32.89 -7.09
CA ARG A 118 9.66 34.27 -7.56
C ARG A 118 10.95 34.90 -7.03
N GLY A 119 11.32 34.58 -5.79
CA GLY A 119 12.57 35.03 -5.18
C GLY A 119 13.78 34.40 -5.87
N LEU A 120 13.69 33.09 -6.15
CA LEU A 120 14.71 32.38 -6.93
C LEU A 120 14.87 32.96 -8.33
N ASP A 121 13.77 33.23 -9.05
CA ASP A 121 13.81 33.82 -10.40
C ASP A 121 14.52 35.19 -10.38
N LYS A 122 14.23 36.03 -9.36
CA LYS A 122 14.90 37.33 -9.19
C LYS A 122 16.40 37.19 -8.90
N ALA A 123 16.77 36.29 -7.99
CA ALA A 123 18.17 36.04 -7.64
C ALA A 123 18.94 35.47 -8.83
N ALA A 124 18.37 34.51 -9.56
CA ALA A 124 18.97 33.92 -10.75
C ALA A 124 19.14 34.94 -11.89
N LEU A 125 18.17 35.84 -12.10
CA LEU A 125 18.31 36.92 -13.09
C LEU A 125 19.43 37.89 -12.71
N LEU A 126 19.54 38.27 -11.43
CA LEU A 126 20.62 39.13 -10.95
C LEU A 126 21.99 38.48 -11.22
N LEU A 127 22.18 37.24 -10.76
CA LEU A 127 23.45 36.53 -10.93
C LEU A 127 23.76 36.24 -12.42
N ARG A 128 22.76 35.95 -13.25
CA ARG A 128 22.93 35.81 -14.71
C ARG A 128 23.40 37.13 -15.34
N ASN A 129 22.81 38.25 -14.96
CA ASN A 129 23.18 39.55 -15.53
C ASN A 129 24.59 39.97 -15.08
N LEU A 130 24.94 39.70 -13.82
CA LEU A 130 26.31 39.88 -13.31
C LEU A 130 27.32 39.02 -14.07
N ALA A 131 27.02 37.73 -14.30
CA ALA A 131 27.85 36.85 -15.13
C ALA A 131 27.90 37.31 -16.60
N GLY A 132 26.81 37.86 -17.13
CA GLY A 132 26.75 38.42 -18.48
C GLY A 132 27.68 39.62 -18.66
N MET A 133 27.72 40.52 -17.67
CA MET A 133 28.68 41.64 -17.66
C MET A 133 30.12 41.11 -17.68
N LEU A 134 30.43 40.09 -16.85
CA LEU A 134 31.76 39.48 -16.75
C LEU A 134 32.25 38.90 -18.08
N ILE A 135 31.32 38.34 -18.87
CA ILE A 135 31.65 37.68 -20.14
C ILE A 135 31.69 38.69 -21.30
N SER A 136 30.94 39.80 -21.22
CA SER A 136 30.75 40.73 -22.34
C SER A 136 31.79 41.87 -22.35
N ASP A 137 32.29 42.29 -21.20
CA ASP A 137 33.24 43.41 -21.10
C ASP A 137 34.70 42.91 -21.13
N GLY A 138 35.24 42.76 -22.34
CA GLY A 138 36.63 42.34 -22.57
C GLY A 138 37.70 43.43 -22.38
N GLU A 139 37.32 44.68 -22.12
CA GLU A 139 38.24 45.83 -22.13
C GLU A 139 38.38 46.58 -20.79
N MET A 140 37.65 46.18 -19.74
CA MET A 140 37.67 46.90 -18.46
C MET A 140 38.87 46.44 -17.59
N PRO A 141 39.70 47.36 -17.06
CA PRO A 141 40.78 47.00 -16.13
C PRO A 141 40.25 46.29 -14.89
N PHE A 142 40.93 45.24 -14.45
CA PHE A 142 40.53 44.42 -13.29
C PHE A 142 40.30 45.25 -12.01
N GLU A 143 41.05 46.35 -11.85
CA GLU A 143 40.98 47.24 -10.68
C GLU A 143 39.71 48.11 -10.64
N ALA A 144 39.09 48.41 -11.79
CA ALA A 144 37.86 49.20 -11.88
C ALA A 144 36.58 48.34 -11.85
N TRP A 145 36.75 47.02 -11.98
CA TRP A 145 35.66 46.06 -12.15
C TRP A 145 34.78 45.95 -10.91
N GLN A 146 35.37 45.98 -9.71
CA GLN A 146 34.64 45.87 -8.45
C GLN A 146 33.69 47.05 -8.22
N ASP A 147 34.16 48.27 -8.48
CA ASP A 147 33.36 49.48 -8.34
C ASP A 147 32.26 49.55 -9.40
N ALA A 148 32.55 49.13 -10.64
CA ALA A 148 31.56 49.06 -11.72
C ALA A 148 30.44 48.05 -11.42
N VAL A 149 30.78 46.90 -10.83
CA VAL A 149 29.80 45.89 -10.39
C VAL A 149 28.95 46.42 -9.26
N TYR A 150 29.54 47.00 -8.21
CA TYR A 150 28.79 47.48 -7.05
C TYR A 150 27.95 48.72 -7.34
N ALA A 151 28.31 49.53 -8.35
CA ALA A 151 27.48 50.61 -8.86
C ALA A 151 26.16 50.10 -9.47
N HIS A 152 26.17 48.96 -10.16
CA HIS A 152 24.98 48.37 -10.78
C HIS A 152 24.23 47.43 -9.85
N TRP A 153 24.95 46.65 -9.04
CA TRP A 153 24.42 45.71 -8.08
C TRP A 153 25.16 45.86 -6.76
N PRO A 154 24.60 46.58 -5.78
CA PRO A 154 25.18 46.71 -4.45
C PRO A 154 25.58 45.35 -3.88
N LYS A 155 26.71 45.31 -3.18
CA LYS A 155 27.28 44.09 -2.60
C LYS A 155 26.23 43.27 -1.82
N ASP A 156 25.44 43.93 -0.99
CA ASP A 156 24.38 43.31 -0.18
C ASP A 156 23.34 42.59 -1.05
N ASN A 157 22.98 43.15 -2.21
CA ASN A 157 22.02 42.51 -3.13
C ASN A 157 22.61 41.26 -3.80
N ILE A 158 23.92 41.23 -4.04
CA ILE A 158 24.63 40.06 -4.58
C ILE A 158 24.70 38.97 -3.51
N GLU A 159 25.08 39.33 -2.28
CA GLU A 159 25.12 38.43 -1.13
C GLU A 159 23.72 37.84 -0.83
N ASP A 160 22.67 38.66 -0.85
CA ASP A 160 21.28 38.22 -0.69
C ASP A 160 20.82 37.30 -1.83
N ALA A 161 21.21 37.59 -3.08
CA ALA A 161 20.90 36.74 -4.22
C ALA A 161 21.63 35.39 -4.13
N MET A 162 22.90 35.38 -3.70
CA MET A 162 23.67 34.16 -3.45
C MET A 162 23.03 33.36 -2.31
N ALA A 163 22.70 33.97 -1.18
CA ALA A 163 22.04 33.30 -0.05
C ALA A 163 20.66 32.75 -0.43
N THR A 164 19.90 33.46 -1.25
CA THR A 164 18.62 32.99 -1.80
C THR A 164 18.82 31.78 -2.70
N VAL A 165 19.86 31.78 -3.53
CA VAL A 165 20.21 30.64 -4.38
C VAL A 165 20.68 29.45 -3.54
N ASP A 166 21.56 29.66 -2.58
CA ASP A 166 22.11 28.60 -1.71
C ASP A 166 21.01 27.94 -0.86
N SER A 167 20.03 28.71 -0.39
CA SER A 167 18.90 28.19 0.39
C SER A 167 17.88 27.41 -0.44
N LEU A 168 17.69 27.77 -1.73
CA LEU A 168 16.62 27.23 -2.58
C LEU A 168 17.10 26.20 -3.61
N ILE A 169 18.36 26.27 -4.06
CA ILE A 169 18.94 25.31 -4.99
C ILE A 169 19.45 24.10 -4.20
N GLN A 170 18.58 23.11 -4.05
CA GLN A 170 18.99 21.76 -3.67
C GLN A 170 19.14 20.86 -4.89
N PRO A 171 20.05 19.86 -4.86
CA PRO A 171 20.19 18.88 -5.93
C PRO A 171 18.83 18.28 -6.35
N THR A 172 18.65 18.00 -7.64
CA THR A 172 17.40 17.53 -8.28
C THR A 172 16.78 16.24 -7.71
N THR A 173 17.51 15.57 -6.81
CA THR A 173 17.13 14.37 -6.02
C THR A 173 16.92 14.63 -4.53
N SER A 174 16.69 15.88 -4.13
CA SER A 174 16.56 16.29 -2.74
C SER A 174 15.41 15.55 -2.03
N LYS A 175 15.74 14.97 -0.86
CA LYS A 175 14.76 14.46 0.10
C LYS A 175 14.15 15.66 0.83
N PRO A 176 12.89 15.60 1.31
CA PRO A 176 12.27 16.67 2.09
C PRO A 176 12.82 16.71 3.53
N TYR A 177 14.15 16.79 3.65
CA TYR A 177 14.87 16.62 4.91
C TYR A 177 14.52 17.72 5.92
N ASN A 178 14.44 18.98 5.47
CA ASN A 178 14.11 20.10 6.34
C ASN A 178 12.68 19.97 6.89
N GLU A 179 11.74 19.58 6.04
CA GLU A 179 10.34 19.37 6.39
C GLU A 179 10.15 18.13 7.28
N LEU A 180 10.98 17.10 7.09
CA LEU A 180 11.04 15.94 7.99
C LEU A 180 11.62 16.34 9.36
N CYS A 181 12.67 17.16 9.39
CA CYS A 181 13.28 17.69 10.62
C CYS A 181 12.28 18.50 11.46
N ALA A 182 11.41 19.30 10.82
CA ALA A 182 10.32 20.01 11.50
C ALA A 182 9.36 19.05 12.24
N ARG A 183 9.29 17.78 11.80
CA ARG A 183 8.46 16.71 12.38
C ARG A 183 9.26 15.70 13.20
N TRP A 184 10.53 15.98 13.51
CA TRP A 184 11.47 15.06 14.17
C TRP A 184 10.88 14.33 15.37
N ARG A 185 10.30 15.05 16.33
CA ARG A 185 9.75 14.46 17.56
C ARG A 185 8.66 13.43 17.27
N ARG A 186 7.77 13.74 16.33
CA ARG A 186 6.64 12.89 15.93
C ARG A 186 7.15 11.61 15.26
N THR A 187 8.06 11.77 14.29
CA THR A 187 8.64 10.69 13.50
C THR A 187 9.53 9.78 14.35
N ARG A 188 10.40 10.34 15.18
CA ARG A 188 11.25 9.60 16.13
C ARG A 188 10.40 8.76 17.08
N LYS A 189 9.38 9.34 17.70
CA LYS A 189 8.49 8.60 18.61
C LYS A 189 7.76 7.46 17.90
N LEU A 190 7.27 7.69 16.69
CA LEU A 190 6.60 6.65 15.90
C LEU A 190 7.56 5.49 15.60
N PHE A 191 8.71 5.80 15.01
CA PHE A 191 9.65 4.76 14.59
C PHE A 191 10.30 4.04 15.78
N PHE A 192 10.61 4.74 16.87
CA PHE A 192 11.07 4.11 18.10
C PHE A 192 10.09 3.04 18.60
N ASN A 193 8.79 3.34 18.61
CA ASN A 193 7.77 2.37 19.01
C ASN A 193 7.66 1.19 18.02
N ILE A 194 7.84 1.43 16.72
CA ILE A 194 7.89 0.37 15.70
C ILE A 194 9.08 -0.56 15.98
N THR A 195 10.28 -0.01 16.15
CA THR A 195 11.51 -0.80 16.27
C THR A 195 11.65 -1.51 17.61
N THR A 196 10.97 -1.06 18.66
CA THR A 196 11.07 -1.64 20.01
C THR A 196 9.91 -2.55 20.40
N ARG A 197 8.70 -2.29 19.88
CA ARG A 197 7.48 -3.01 20.30
C ARG A 197 6.93 -3.92 19.23
N ILE A 198 7.40 -3.86 17.98
CA ILE A 198 7.03 -4.84 16.94
C ILE A 198 8.21 -5.79 16.77
N ASP A 199 7.93 -7.10 16.85
CA ASP A 199 8.95 -8.10 16.58
C ASP A 199 9.08 -8.26 15.07
N LEU A 200 10.23 -7.84 14.56
CA LEU A 200 10.54 -7.83 13.14
C LEU A 200 11.60 -8.89 12.84
N ALA A 201 11.38 -9.64 11.78
CA ALA A 201 12.36 -10.50 11.14
C ALA A 201 12.60 -10.06 9.70
N THR A 202 13.64 -10.61 9.08
CA THR A 202 14.06 -10.20 7.74
C THR A 202 14.35 -11.37 6.82
N SER A 203 14.11 -11.14 5.53
CA SER A 203 14.65 -11.95 4.45
C SER A 203 16.14 -11.60 4.26
N PRO A 204 16.91 -12.39 3.47
CA PRO A 204 18.26 -12.01 3.08
C PRO A 204 18.34 -10.61 2.44
N GLY A 205 17.32 -10.18 1.70
CA GLY A 205 17.24 -8.84 1.10
C GLY A 205 17.05 -7.70 2.12
N GLY A 206 16.61 -8.02 3.34
CA GLY A 206 16.39 -7.06 4.42
C GLY A 206 17.52 -6.98 5.46
N HIS A 207 18.60 -7.75 5.30
CA HIS A 207 19.65 -7.89 6.33
C HIS A 207 20.27 -6.54 6.74
N GLN A 208 20.66 -5.72 5.77
CA GLN A 208 21.24 -4.38 6.01
C GLN A 208 20.27 -3.45 6.76
N VAL A 209 18.97 -3.57 6.47
CA VAL A 209 17.93 -2.80 7.17
C VAL A 209 17.78 -3.30 8.61
N ALA A 210 17.82 -4.61 8.82
CA ALA A 210 17.75 -5.22 10.15
C ALA A 210 18.89 -4.75 11.04
N GLU A 211 20.11 -4.75 10.50
CA GLU A 211 21.32 -4.32 11.19
C GLU A 211 21.23 -2.85 11.62
N ALA A 212 20.85 -1.96 10.70
CA ALA A 212 20.72 -0.54 11.01
C ALA A 212 19.57 -0.25 12.00
N VAL A 213 18.45 -0.98 11.90
CA VAL A 213 17.34 -0.87 12.87
C VAL A 213 17.75 -1.38 14.25
N LYS A 214 18.50 -2.48 14.32
CA LYS A 214 19.06 -3.00 15.57
C LYS A 214 20.03 -1.99 16.18
N TRP A 215 20.96 -1.47 15.38
CA TRP A 215 21.89 -0.44 15.81
C TRP A 215 21.17 0.77 16.40
N LEU A 216 20.11 1.27 15.74
CA LEU A 216 19.29 2.36 16.29
C LEU A 216 18.62 2.00 17.62
N ARG A 217 18.13 0.77 17.78
CA ARG A 217 17.51 0.32 19.04
C ARG A 217 18.48 0.39 20.21
N ASP A 218 19.76 0.13 19.95
CA ASP A 218 20.81 0.10 20.97
C ASP A 218 21.29 1.52 21.35
N GLN A 219 20.86 2.56 20.63
CA GLN A 219 21.23 3.96 20.93
C GLN A 219 20.30 4.61 21.98
N PRO A 220 20.85 5.30 23.00
CA PRO A 220 20.05 5.96 24.04
C PRO A 220 19.30 7.20 23.54
N ASP A 221 19.91 7.99 22.66
CA ASP A 221 19.28 9.14 22.00
C ASP A 221 19.71 9.21 20.53
N TRP A 222 18.76 8.95 19.63
CA TRP A 222 18.98 9.00 18.18
C TRP A 222 19.38 10.38 17.67
N SER A 223 19.10 11.44 18.43
CA SER A 223 19.47 12.81 18.05
C SER A 223 20.95 13.12 18.29
N LYS A 224 21.60 12.34 19.15
CA LYS A 224 22.98 12.50 19.62
C LYS A 224 23.74 11.17 19.62
N ALA A 225 23.30 10.21 18.80
CA ALA A 225 23.91 8.90 18.73
C ALA A 225 25.35 9.04 18.25
N ASP A 226 26.24 8.23 18.80
CA ASP A 226 27.61 8.13 18.32
C ASP A 226 27.60 7.33 17.01
N VAL A 227 27.68 8.05 15.90
CA VAL A 227 27.46 7.51 14.55
C VAL A 227 28.70 6.88 13.92
N GLU A 228 29.85 6.83 14.61
CA GLU A 228 31.06 6.20 14.06
C GLU A 228 30.86 4.72 13.71
N THR A 229 30.01 4.03 14.47
CA THR A 229 29.71 2.60 14.28
C THR A 229 28.45 2.33 13.45
N ALA A 230 27.83 3.36 12.89
CA ALA A 230 26.55 3.24 12.21
C ALA A 230 26.66 2.49 10.86
N PRO A 231 25.86 1.44 10.62
CA PRO A 231 25.84 0.73 9.34
C PRO A 231 25.43 1.63 8.15
N THR A 232 26.30 1.79 7.16
CA THR A 232 26.08 2.73 6.04
C THR A 232 25.54 2.10 4.76
N ASP A 233 25.63 0.77 4.61
CA ASP A 233 25.25 0.06 3.38
C ASP A 233 23.78 0.23 2.99
N VAL A 234 22.92 0.41 4.00
CA VAL A 234 21.48 0.63 3.83
C VAL A 234 21.13 2.02 3.26
N ILE A 235 22.09 2.97 3.29
CA ILE A 235 21.85 4.35 2.90
C ILE A 235 21.75 4.45 1.37
N SER A 236 20.53 4.72 0.90
CA SER A 236 20.28 4.95 -0.52
C SER A 236 21.07 6.14 -1.07
N LYS A 237 21.39 6.12 -2.37
CA LYS A 237 22.10 7.22 -3.06
C LYS A 237 21.49 8.60 -2.80
N SER A 238 20.15 8.70 -2.73
CA SER A 238 19.44 9.96 -2.45
C SER A 238 19.60 10.49 -1.02
N TRP A 239 19.96 9.64 -0.06
CA TRP A 239 20.15 10.02 1.34
C TRP A 239 21.61 10.32 1.67
N ARG A 240 22.58 9.78 0.92
CA ARG A 240 24.02 9.98 1.18
C ARG A 240 24.41 11.46 1.38
N PRO A 241 23.96 12.43 0.56
CA PRO A 241 24.33 13.84 0.74
C PRO A 241 23.86 14.47 2.06
N TYR A 242 22.87 13.87 2.73
CA TYR A 242 22.36 14.36 4.02
C TYR A 242 22.98 13.65 5.20
N VAL A 243 23.47 12.43 4.99
CA VAL A 243 23.89 11.52 6.06
C VAL A 243 25.40 11.48 6.18
N LEU A 244 26.11 11.45 5.06
CA LEU A 244 27.54 11.20 4.99
C LEU A 244 28.31 12.49 4.73
N ASP A 245 29.50 12.59 5.32
CA ASP A 245 30.50 13.58 4.98
C ASP A 245 31.21 13.26 3.64
N GLY A 246 32.15 14.12 3.24
CA GLY A 246 32.94 13.94 2.02
C GLY A 246 33.86 12.69 2.00
N VAL A 247 34.06 12.03 3.14
CA VAL A 247 34.89 10.83 3.31
C VAL A 247 34.03 9.56 3.45
N GLY A 248 32.70 9.71 3.49
CA GLY A 248 31.74 8.60 3.58
C GLY A 248 31.41 8.16 5.00
N LYS A 249 31.78 8.93 6.03
CA LYS A 249 31.37 8.71 7.42
C LYS A 249 30.05 9.41 7.71
N VAL A 250 29.27 8.87 8.65
CA VAL A 250 28.02 9.50 9.05
C VAL A 250 28.32 10.77 9.86
N GLU A 251 27.81 11.92 9.40
CA GLU A 251 27.98 13.23 10.06
C GLU A 251 26.69 13.67 10.77
N ASN A 252 25.52 13.30 10.23
CA ASN A 252 24.23 13.80 10.69
C ASN A 252 23.34 12.67 11.23
N PRO A 253 23.26 12.48 12.57
CA PRO A 253 22.46 11.42 13.19
C PRO A 253 20.97 11.47 12.84
N LYS A 254 20.39 12.67 12.71
CA LYS A 254 18.97 12.83 12.34
C LYS A 254 18.71 12.39 10.91
N ALA A 255 19.58 12.77 9.98
CA ALA A 255 19.49 12.35 8.59
C ALA A 255 19.64 10.83 8.47
N TYR A 256 20.58 10.24 9.22
CA TYR A 256 20.75 8.80 9.29
C TYR A 256 19.44 8.11 9.68
N VAL A 257 18.79 8.56 10.76
CA VAL A 257 17.50 8.01 11.21
C VAL A 257 16.42 8.09 10.13
N PHE A 258 16.28 9.22 9.43
CA PHE A 258 15.31 9.31 8.33
C PHE A 258 15.67 8.39 7.14
N ALA A 259 16.95 8.21 6.85
CA ALA A 259 17.40 7.26 5.84
C ALA A 259 17.02 5.82 6.22
N ILE A 260 17.16 5.44 7.50
CA ILE A 260 16.75 4.11 7.99
C ILE A 260 15.22 3.95 7.94
N ILE A 261 14.45 5.00 8.27
CA ILE A 261 12.98 4.96 8.17
C ILE A 261 12.55 4.73 6.71
N ASP A 262 13.13 5.45 5.76
CA ASP A 262 12.83 5.27 4.32
C ASP A 262 13.22 3.87 3.83
N ALA A 263 14.37 3.34 4.28
CA ALA A 263 14.81 1.99 3.94
C ALA A 263 13.90 0.91 4.55
N TRP A 264 13.55 1.02 5.84
CA TRP A 264 12.59 0.15 6.52
C TRP A 264 11.23 0.17 5.82
N HIS A 265 10.75 1.36 5.46
CA HIS A 265 9.47 1.53 4.79
C HIS A 265 9.40 0.76 3.47
N LYS A 266 10.46 0.88 2.65
CA LYS A 266 10.59 0.12 1.39
C LYS A 266 10.70 -1.37 1.63
N ALA A 267 11.47 -1.79 2.64
CA ALA A 267 11.67 -3.20 2.97
C ALA A 267 10.38 -3.87 3.45
N VAL A 268 9.56 -3.20 4.27
CA VAL A 268 8.24 -3.71 4.69
C VAL A 268 7.27 -3.86 3.53
N LYS A 269 7.26 -2.88 2.60
CA LYS A 269 6.45 -2.96 1.37
C LYS A 269 6.85 -4.14 0.48
N ARG A 270 8.14 -4.45 0.42
CA ARG A 270 8.69 -5.59 -0.34
C ARG A 270 8.63 -6.92 0.40
N ARG A 271 8.23 -6.92 1.68
CA ARG A 271 8.29 -8.08 2.58
C ARG A 271 9.71 -8.60 2.81
N ASP A 272 10.72 -7.74 2.67
CA ASP A 272 12.09 -8.02 3.11
C ASP A 272 12.27 -7.83 4.62
N VAL A 273 11.44 -6.98 5.21
CA VAL A 273 11.21 -6.88 6.66
C VAL A 273 9.75 -7.23 6.92
N PHE A 274 9.49 -8.10 7.89
CA PHE A 274 8.17 -8.64 8.16
C PHE A 274 7.98 -8.88 9.67
N ALA A 275 6.73 -8.96 10.12
CA ALA A 275 6.37 -9.20 11.51
C ALA A 275 6.52 -10.70 11.86
N THR A 276 6.99 -10.99 13.07
CA THR A 276 7.13 -12.37 13.57
C THR A 276 6.72 -12.49 15.05
N PRO A 277 5.69 -13.28 15.41
CA PRO A 277 4.76 -13.94 14.51
C PRO A 277 3.91 -12.93 13.71
N GLY A 278 3.58 -13.26 12.46
CA GLY A 278 2.65 -12.50 11.62
C GLY A 278 1.73 -13.44 10.86
N ILE A 279 0.66 -12.92 10.26
CA ILE A 279 -0.25 -13.65 9.37
C ILE A 279 -0.23 -13.01 7.98
N ARG A 280 -0.54 -11.71 7.91
CA ARG A 280 -0.60 -10.89 6.69
C ARG A 280 0.72 -10.21 6.36
N TYR A 281 1.48 -9.87 7.40
CA TYR A 281 2.82 -9.30 7.32
C TYR A 281 3.85 -10.33 7.78
N ALA A 282 3.57 -11.63 7.63
CA ALA A 282 4.50 -12.72 7.92
C ALA A 282 5.60 -12.84 6.84
N ASP A 283 6.54 -13.75 7.07
CA ASP A 283 7.54 -14.13 6.09
C ASP A 283 6.87 -14.66 4.80
N PRO A 284 7.07 -14.01 3.64
CA PRO A 284 6.46 -14.42 2.37
C PRO A 284 6.95 -15.80 1.88
N ARG A 285 8.02 -16.34 2.49
CA ARG A 285 8.57 -17.66 2.17
C ARG A 285 7.86 -18.80 2.90
N ILE A 286 7.00 -18.51 3.88
CA ILE A 286 6.21 -19.53 4.55
C ILE A 286 5.33 -20.26 3.52
N GLY A 287 5.44 -21.58 3.49
CA GLY A 287 4.73 -22.43 2.54
C GLY A 287 5.50 -22.68 1.22
N MET A 288 6.68 -22.09 1.04
CA MET A 288 7.59 -22.52 -0.03
C MET A 288 8.16 -23.91 0.29
N LEU A 289 8.52 -24.65 -0.76
CA LEU A 289 9.20 -25.94 -0.61
C LEU A 289 10.55 -25.73 0.06
N GLU A 290 10.78 -26.41 1.19
CA GLU A 290 12.05 -26.39 1.88
C GLU A 290 13.07 -27.29 1.17
N GLN A 291 14.32 -27.26 1.65
CA GLN A 291 15.47 -27.80 0.93
C GLN A 291 15.24 -29.24 0.42
N ARG A 292 14.70 -30.13 1.25
CA ARG A 292 14.45 -31.53 0.87
C ARG A 292 13.30 -31.68 -0.13
N GLU A 293 12.14 -31.07 0.13
CA GLU A 293 11.00 -31.15 -0.79
C GLU A 293 11.33 -30.49 -2.14
N TRP A 294 12.06 -29.37 -2.13
CA TRP A 294 12.53 -28.71 -3.34
C TRP A 294 13.50 -29.59 -4.13
N GLN A 295 14.48 -30.23 -3.49
CA GLN A 295 15.38 -31.16 -4.19
C GLN A 295 14.61 -32.28 -4.90
N ASN A 296 13.54 -32.79 -4.30
CA ASN A 296 12.71 -33.84 -4.90
C ASN A 296 11.81 -33.31 -6.03
N ALA A 297 11.27 -32.09 -5.90
CA ALA A 297 10.29 -31.54 -6.84
C ALA A 297 10.91 -30.78 -8.02
N LYS A 298 12.13 -30.22 -7.87
CA LYS A 298 12.72 -29.28 -8.83
C LYS A 298 12.73 -29.77 -10.29
N GLY A 299 13.03 -31.06 -10.52
CA GLY A 299 13.08 -31.62 -11.86
C GLY A 299 11.73 -31.61 -12.58
N ILE A 300 10.66 -31.95 -11.86
CA ILE A 300 9.29 -31.92 -12.38
C ILE A 300 8.84 -30.47 -12.57
N VAL A 301 9.04 -29.60 -11.56
CA VAL A 301 8.64 -28.20 -11.62
C VAL A 301 9.29 -27.48 -12.79
N CYS A 302 10.62 -27.60 -12.95
CA CYS A 302 11.33 -26.97 -14.06
C CYS A 302 10.84 -27.49 -15.42
N ARG A 303 10.63 -28.81 -15.57
CA ARG A 303 10.09 -29.37 -16.82
C ARG A 303 8.69 -28.84 -17.14
N THR A 304 7.78 -28.84 -16.16
CA THR A 304 6.40 -28.36 -16.33
C THR A 304 6.35 -26.87 -16.70
N LEU A 305 7.23 -26.06 -16.11
CA LEU A 305 7.32 -24.63 -16.39
C LEU A 305 8.19 -24.29 -17.61
N ASN A 306 8.73 -25.31 -18.30
CA ASN A 306 9.71 -25.18 -19.38
C ASN A 306 10.91 -24.30 -18.99
N ARG A 307 11.50 -24.58 -17.83
CA ARG A 307 12.66 -23.91 -17.23
C ARG A 307 13.83 -24.90 -17.08
N THR A 308 15.05 -24.38 -17.05
CA THR A 308 16.24 -25.17 -16.72
C THR A 308 16.41 -25.34 -15.20
N LEU A 309 17.17 -26.36 -14.80
CA LEU A 309 17.63 -26.55 -13.41
C LEU A 309 18.86 -25.69 -13.08
N ASP A 310 19.55 -25.19 -14.10
CA ASP A 310 20.69 -24.29 -13.96
C ASP A 310 20.18 -22.86 -13.75
N GLY A 311 20.08 -22.45 -12.48
CA GLY A 311 19.61 -21.12 -12.09
C GLY A 311 20.41 -19.98 -12.75
N PRO A 312 21.75 -19.96 -12.67
CA PRO A 312 22.57 -19.00 -13.40
C PRO A 312 22.28 -18.93 -14.90
N ALA A 313 22.14 -20.07 -15.58
CA ALA A 313 21.80 -20.08 -17.00
C ALA A 313 20.39 -19.50 -17.29
N GLU A 314 19.40 -19.79 -16.44
CA GLU A 314 18.05 -19.21 -16.61
C GLU A 314 18.04 -17.71 -16.35
N VAL A 315 18.75 -17.24 -15.32
CA VAL A 315 18.90 -15.80 -15.04
C VAL A 315 19.57 -15.10 -16.20
N LYS A 316 20.65 -15.67 -16.76
CA LYS A 316 21.30 -15.14 -17.95
C LYS A 316 20.33 -15.10 -19.13
N ARG A 317 19.62 -16.19 -19.43
CA ARG A 317 18.63 -16.26 -20.52
C ARG A 317 17.53 -15.20 -20.37
N LEU A 318 17.00 -15.00 -19.16
CA LEU A 318 15.99 -13.97 -18.88
C LEU A 318 16.57 -12.56 -19.01
N THR A 319 17.82 -12.36 -18.57
CA THR A 319 18.54 -11.10 -18.72
C THR A 319 18.75 -10.77 -20.19
N ASP A 320 19.19 -11.73 -21.00
CA ASP A 320 19.40 -11.56 -22.44
C ASP A 320 18.08 -11.26 -23.16
N VAL A 321 16.98 -11.94 -22.78
CA VAL A 321 15.64 -11.66 -23.33
C VAL A 321 15.18 -10.25 -22.97
N LEU A 322 15.41 -9.82 -21.73
CA LEU A 322 15.05 -8.48 -21.26
C LEU A 322 15.87 -7.41 -21.98
N ASP A 323 17.19 -7.59 -22.07
CA ASP A 323 18.10 -6.69 -22.77
C ASP A 323 17.76 -6.58 -24.26
N ALA A 324 17.59 -7.72 -24.94
CA ALA A 324 17.18 -7.74 -26.35
C ALA A 324 15.82 -7.08 -26.57
N THR A 325 14.89 -7.20 -25.60
CA THR A 325 13.60 -6.51 -25.65
C THR A 325 13.78 -5.01 -25.48
N PHE A 326 14.57 -4.55 -24.51
CA PHE A 326 14.85 -3.13 -24.32
C PHE A 326 15.58 -2.51 -25.52
N THR A 327 16.60 -3.17 -26.04
CA THR A 327 17.33 -2.73 -27.24
C THR A 327 16.39 -2.63 -28.44
N ARG A 328 15.49 -3.60 -28.63
CA ARG A 328 14.49 -3.57 -29.71
C ARG A 328 13.48 -2.43 -29.55
N VAL A 329 13.01 -2.18 -28.32
CA VAL A 329 12.10 -1.06 -28.01
C VAL A 329 12.81 0.27 -28.23
N ALA A 330 14.03 0.43 -27.75
CA ALA A 330 14.83 1.64 -27.91
C ALA A 330 15.12 1.95 -29.38
N ALA A 331 15.50 0.95 -30.18
CA ALA A 331 15.76 1.10 -31.61
C ALA A 331 14.52 1.56 -32.40
N ARG A 332 13.32 1.16 -31.97
CA ARG A 332 12.04 1.52 -32.60
C ARG A 332 11.37 2.73 -31.94
N ALA A 333 11.95 3.29 -30.89
CA ALA A 333 11.30 4.31 -30.09
C ALA A 333 10.97 5.56 -30.90
N ASN A 334 11.89 6.02 -31.75
CA ASN A 334 11.69 7.17 -32.64
C ASN A 334 10.70 6.91 -33.78
N GLN A 335 10.39 5.64 -34.06
CA GLN A 335 9.45 5.22 -35.12
C GLN A 335 8.03 4.99 -34.58
N ASN A 336 7.86 5.01 -33.26
CA ASN A 336 6.57 4.78 -32.63
C ASN A 336 5.88 6.13 -32.36
N ALA A 337 4.85 6.45 -33.13
CA ALA A 337 4.08 7.70 -32.98
C ALA A 337 3.41 7.83 -31.60
N ASP A 338 3.14 6.70 -30.95
CA ASP A 338 2.55 6.64 -29.61
C ASP A 338 3.60 6.80 -28.51
N LEU A 339 4.91 6.74 -28.81
CA LEU A 339 5.96 6.88 -27.80
C LEU A 339 6.67 8.23 -27.94
N LYS A 340 6.42 9.13 -27.00
CA LYS A 340 7.02 10.47 -26.95
C LYS A 340 7.95 10.60 -25.76
N PHE A 341 9.04 11.34 -25.92
CA PHE A 341 9.91 11.73 -24.83
C PHE A 341 9.73 13.22 -24.59
N GLU A 342 9.12 13.60 -23.47
CA GLU A 342 8.91 14.99 -23.09
C GLU A 342 9.84 15.37 -21.94
N THR A 343 10.55 16.48 -22.06
CA THR A 343 11.32 17.04 -20.95
C THR A 343 10.44 18.04 -20.22
N ALA A 344 10.02 17.71 -19.01
CA ALA A 344 9.25 18.61 -18.16
C ALA A 344 9.94 18.75 -16.80
N ARG A 345 10.30 20.00 -16.42
CA ARG A 345 11.03 20.31 -15.17
C ARG A 345 12.34 19.51 -15.05
N ASP A 346 13.16 19.54 -16.09
CA ASP A 346 14.46 18.83 -16.18
C ASP A 346 14.40 17.31 -15.98
N LYS A 347 13.21 16.73 -16.09
CA LYS A 347 13.00 15.28 -16.07
C LYS A 347 12.48 14.86 -17.43
N ARG A 348 13.28 14.05 -18.13
CA ARG A 348 12.86 13.36 -19.35
C ARG A 348 11.84 12.31 -18.94
N LYS A 349 10.61 12.45 -19.42
CA LYS A 349 9.50 11.55 -19.18
C LYS A 349 9.18 10.79 -20.46
N ILE A 350 8.85 9.52 -20.28
CA ILE A 350 8.30 8.69 -21.33
C ILE A 350 6.78 8.89 -21.30
N MET A 351 6.24 9.37 -22.39
CA MET A 351 4.81 9.56 -22.61
C MET A 351 4.37 8.52 -23.64
N VAL A 352 3.48 7.62 -23.23
CA VAL A 352 2.79 6.73 -24.16
C VAL A 352 1.45 7.37 -24.46
N ALA A 353 1.20 7.72 -25.72
CA ALA A 353 -0.06 8.24 -26.19
C ALA A 353 -1.17 7.26 -25.80
N LYS A 354 -2.30 7.81 -25.38
CA LYS A 354 -3.49 6.98 -25.17
C LYS A 354 -3.94 6.52 -26.55
N LEU A 355 -4.37 5.26 -26.64
CA LEU A 355 -5.08 4.80 -27.82
C LEU A 355 -6.24 5.78 -28.08
N ASP A 356 -6.31 6.28 -29.32
CA ASP A 356 -7.43 7.10 -29.73
C ASP A 356 -8.72 6.32 -29.54
N ARG A 357 -9.76 7.02 -29.08
CA ARG A 357 -11.09 6.42 -29.01
C ARG A 357 -11.48 6.05 -30.45
N LEU A 358 -11.66 4.76 -30.71
CA LEU A 358 -12.25 4.31 -31.96
C LEU A 358 -13.60 5.02 -32.16
N GLY A 359 -13.78 5.63 -33.34
CA GLY A 359 -15.05 6.22 -33.71
C GLY A 359 -16.15 5.18 -33.61
N GLU A 360 -17.26 5.53 -32.97
CA GLU A 360 -18.40 4.64 -32.87
C GLU A 360 -19.22 4.76 -34.16
N PRO A 361 -19.38 3.69 -34.96
CA PRO A 361 -20.17 3.77 -36.20
C PRO A 361 -21.66 3.99 -35.88
N ASP A 362 -22.39 4.61 -36.81
CA ASP A 362 -23.83 4.87 -36.65
C ASP A 362 -24.65 3.60 -36.40
N SER A 363 -24.21 2.47 -36.95
CA SER A 363 -24.79 1.15 -36.71
C SER A 363 -24.67 0.74 -35.24
N LEU A 364 -23.52 0.98 -34.59
CA LEU A 364 -23.31 0.70 -33.16
C LEU A 364 -24.18 1.62 -32.29
N LEU A 365 -24.27 2.92 -32.63
CA LEU A 365 -25.12 3.87 -31.92
C LEU A 365 -26.60 3.50 -32.02
N THR A 366 -27.03 3.00 -33.19
CA THR A 366 -28.40 2.52 -33.43
C THR A 366 -28.68 1.25 -32.64
N LEU A 367 -27.78 0.26 -32.69
CA LEU A 367 -27.89 -0.97 -31.91
C LEU A 367 -27.94 -0.69 -30.41
N ARG A 368 -27.08 0.20 -29.90
CA ARG A 368 -27.05 0.58 -28.48
C ARG A 368 -28.39 1.16 -28.03
N ARG A 369 -29.01 2.02 -28.85
CA ARG A 369 -30.36 2.57 -28.58
C ARG A 369 -31.42 1.47 -28.55
N GLN A 370 -31.41 0.55 -29.51
CA GLN A 370 -32.33 -0.58 -29.55
C GLN A 370 -32.19 -1.48 -28.32
N VAL A 371 -30.95 -1.86 -27.96
CA VAL A 371 -30.66 -2.66 -26.76
C VAL A 371 -31.13 -1.93 -25.50
N HIS A 372 -30.86 -0.62 -25.39
CA HIS A 372 -31.30 0.18 -24.24
C HIS A 372 -32.83 0.27 -24.13
N HIS A 373 -33.57 0.30 -25.24
CA HIS A 373 -35.03 0.25 -25.23
C HIS A 373 -35.60 -1.11 -24.82
N LEU A 374 -34.87 -2.19 -25.10
CA LEU A 374 -35.25 -3.55 -24.68
C LEU A 374 -34.86 -3.87 -23.23
N MET A 375 -33.94 -3.10 -22.63
CA MET A 375 -33.54 -3.32 -21.25
C MET A 375 -34.67 -2.98 -20.28
N PRO A 376 -35.09 -3.92 -19.42
CA PRO A 376 -36.13 -3.65 -18.44
C PRO A 376 -35.67 -2.61 -17.42
N LYS A 377 -36.59 -1.74 -17.01
CA LYS A 377 -36.36 -0.83 -15.87
C LYS A 377 -36.58 -1.62 -14.58
N ALA A 378 -35.49 -2.06 -13.96
CA ALA A 378 -35.52 -2.78 -12.69
C ALA A 378 -34.55 -2.12 -11.70
N GLY A 379 -34.90 -2.15 -10.41
CA GLY A 379 -33.99 -1.71 -9.36
C GLY A 379 -32.82 -2.68 -9.21
N ILE A 380 -31.68 -2.19 -8.71
CA ILE A 380 -30.54 -3.05 -8.35
C ILE A 380 -30.96 -4.20 -7.42
N PRO A 381 -31.81 -4.00 -6.39
CA PRO A 381 -32.27 -5.10 -5.54
C PRO A 381 -33.05 -6.18 -6.29
N ASP A 382 -33.90 -5.80 -7.25
CA ASP A 382 -34.72 -6.73 -8.03
C ASP A 382 -33.83 -7.60 -8.91
N ILE A 383 -32.88 -6.97 -9.61
CA ILE A 383 -31.89 -7.66 -10.44
C ILE A 383 -31.09 -8.65 -9.57
N LEU A 384 -30.66 -8.22 -8.39
CA LEU A 384 -29.85 -9.06 -7.51
C LEU A 384 -30.64 -10.26 -6.96
N LEU A 385 -31.90 -10.06 -6.56
CA LEU A 385 -32.79 -11.15 -6.13
C LEU A 385 -33.08 -12.13 -7.26
N GLU A 386 -33.30 -11.63 -8.47
CA GLU A 386 -33.50 -12.47 -9.64
C GLU A 386 -32.24 -13.30 -9.97
N VAL A 387 -31.05 -12.69 -9.94
CA VAL A 387 -29.79 -13.41 -10.14
C VAL A 387 -29.56 -14.44 -9.03
N MET A 388 -29.91 -14.13 -7.77
CA MET A 388 -29.87 -15.10 -6.68
C MET A 388 -30.75 -16.31 -6.97
N SER A 389 -31.98 -16.08 -7.44
CA SER A 389 -32.93 -17.14 -7.80
C SER A 389 -32.42 -17.98 -8.97
N ARG A 390 -31.97 -17.33 -10.06
CA ARG A 390 -31.51 -18.00 -11.29
C ARG A 390 -30.23 -18.83 -11.11
N THR A 391 -29.29 -18.35 -10.30
CA THR A 391 -27.96 -18.98 -10.16
C THR A 391 -27.81 -19.81 -8.89
N GLY A 392 -28.68 -19.58 -7.90
CA GLY A 392 -28.59 -20.19 -6.58
C GLY A 392 -27.37 -19.75 -5.77
N PHE A 393 -26.66 -18.69 -6.15
CA PHE A 393 -25.41 -18.29 -5.48
C PHE A 393 -25.62 -17.97 -4.00
N ALA A 394 -26.81 -17.53 -3.58
CA ALA A 394 -27.10 -17.25 -2.17
C ALA A 394 -26.83 -18.47 -1.27
N LYS A 395 -26.95 -19.70 -1.78
CA LYS A 395 -26.68 -20.95 -1.04
C LYS A 395 -25.20 -21.13 -0.68
N THR A 396 -24.28 -20.48 -1.40
CA THR A 396 -22.85 -20.52 -1.07
C THR A 396 -22.48 -19.58 0.06
N ILE A 397 -23.37 -18.65 0.41
CA ILE A 397 -23.17 -17.70 1.50
C ILE A 397 -23.50 -18.38 2.84
N THR A 398 -22.50 -19.03 3.42
CA THR A 398 -22.63 -19.77 4.68
C THR A 398 -22.28 -18.91 5.90
N HIS A 399 -22.84 -19.28 7.06
CA HIS A 399 -22.47 -18.69 8.35
C HIS A 399 -20.98 -18.86 8.61
N LEU A 400 -20.40 -18.02 9.46
CA LEU A 400 -19.01 -18.08 9.93
C LEU A 400 -18.61 -19.44 10.53
N SER A 401 -19.61 -20.24 10.92
CA SER A 401 -19.46 -21.61 11.44
C SER A 401 -19.68 -22.68 10.38
N ASP A 402 -19.62 -22.30 9.09
CA ASP A 402 -19.83 -23.13 7.89
C ASP A 402 -21.20 -23.80 7.80
N ARG A 403 -22.21 -23.23 8.48
CA ARG A 403 -23.59 -23.72 8.43
C ARG A 403 -24.38 -22.99 7.36
N PRO A 404 -25.34 -23.66 6.70
CA PRO A 404 -26.27 -22.97 5.80
C PRO A 404 -27.13 -21.97 6.58
N ALA A 405 -27.62 -20.93 5.90
CA ALA A 405 -28.62 -20.04 6.47
C ALA A 405 -29.95 -20.80 6.64
N GLN A 406 -30.48 -20.84 7.87
CA GLN A 406 -31.77 -21.49 8.19
C GLN A 406 -32.89 -20.50 8.48
N VAL A 407 -32.66 -19.23 8.16
CA VAL A 407 -33.46 -18.12 8.62
C VAL A 407 -34.36 -17.62 7.49
N GLN A 408 -35.65 -17.45 7.75
CA GLN A 408 -36.61 -17.04 6.73
C GLN A 408 -36.25 -15.67 6.12
N GLY A 409 -36.49 -15.51 4.81
CA GLY A 409 -36.18 -14.27 4.08
C GLY A 409 -34.67 -13.98 3.99
N PHE A 410 -33.82 -15.01 4.01
CA PHE A 410 -32.37 -14.84 3.97
C PHE A 410 -31.91 -14.10 2.72
N GLU A 411 -32.43 -14.45 1.54
CA GLU A 411 -32.11 -13.82 0.26
C GLU A 411 -32.45 -12.33 0.26
N THR A 412 -33.58 -11.95 0.86
CA THR A 412 -33.97 -10.55 1.05
C THR A 412 -32.98 -9.80 1.94
N SER A 413 -32.62 -10.37 3.10
CA SER A 413 -31.60 -9.77 3.98
C SER A 413 -30.24 -9.68 3.28
N LEU A 414 -29.85 -10.72 2.53
CA LEU A 414 -28.58 -10.79 1.82
C LEU A 414 -28.51 -9.74 0.71
N CYS A 415 -29.59 -9.59 -0.06
CA CYS A 415 -29.71 -8.57 -1.09
C CYS A 415 -29.52 -7.17 -0.49
N ALA A 416 -30.23 -6.86 0.60
CA ALA A 416 -30.08 -5.57 1.28
C ALA A 416 -28.64 -5.33 1.78
N VAL A 417 -28.00 -6.34 2.37
CA VAL A 417 -26.60 -6.20 2.83
C VAL A 417 -25.62 -5.98 1.67
N LEU A 418 -25.78 -6.70 0.57
CA LEU A 418 -24.92 -6.56 -0.60
C LEU A 418 -25.11 -5.18 -1.27
N VAL A 419 -26.35 -4.72 -1.41
CA VAL A 419 -26.66 -3.39 -1.97
C VAL A 419 -26.09 -2.29 -1.07
N ALA A 420 -26.29 -2.38 0.25
CA ALA A 420 -25.75 -1.43 1.22
C ALA A 420 -24.22 -1.26 1.09
N GLN A 421 -23.50 -2.38 0.94
CA GLN A 421 -22.05 -2.37 0.84
C GLN A 421 -21.56 -1.91 -0.54
N ALA A 422 -22.15 -2.46 -1.61
CA ALA A 422 -21.76 -2.14 -2.97
C ALA A 422 -22.00 -0.66 -3.32
N CYS A 423 -23.08 -0.07 -2.77
CA CYS A 423 -23.43 1.33 -3.00
C CYS A 423 -22.89 2.28 -1.91
N ASN A 424 -22.24 1.75 -0.86
CA ASN A 424 -21.72 2.53 0.28
C ASN A 424 -22.77 3.44 0.96
N ILE A 425 -24.02 2.98 1.04
CA ILE A 425 -25.17 3.74 1.60
C ILE A 425 -25.49 3.38 3.06
N GLY A 426 -24.80 2.39 3.64
CA GLY A 426 -25.13 1.86 4.96
C GLY A 426 -26.45 1.08 5.00
N PHE A 427 -26.87 0.65 6.19
CA PHE A 427 -28.12 -0.14 6.35
C PHE A 427 -29.36 0.69 6.58
N GLU A 428 -29.21 1.93 7.05
CA GLU A 428 -30.34 2.80 7.42
C GLU A 428 -31.35 3.00 6.27
N PRO A 429 -30.94 3.25 5.01
CA PRO A 429 -31.90 3.41 3.90
C PRO A 429 -32.65 2.12 3.51
N LEU A 430 -32.17 0.96 3.96
CA LEU A 430 -32.75 -0.35 3.65
C LEU A 430 -33.44 -0.99 4.85
N ALA A 431 -33.29 -0.38 6.04
CA ALA A 431 -33.78 -0.93 7.28
C ALA A 431 -35.29 -0.70 7.42
N ARG A 432 -36.02 -1.74 7.79
CA ARG A 432 -37.47 -1.71 8.00
C ARG A 432 -37.83 -2.50 9.25
N ASP A 433 -38.33 -1.82 10.28
CA ASP A 433 -38.65 -2.46 11.56
C ASP A 433 -39.90 -3.36 11.48
N ASP A 434 -40.83 -3.00 10.60
CA ASP A 434 -42.06 -3.72 10.24
C ASP A 434 -41.78 -5.01 9.46
N HIS A 435 -40.60 -5.16 8.85
CA HIS A 435 -40.24 -6.34 8.07
C HIS A 435 -39.09 -7.14 8.70
N PRO A 436 -39.33 -8.34 9.28
CA PRO A 436 -38.31 -9.08 10.03
C PRO A 436 -36.98 -9.32 9.30
N ALA A 437 -37.00 -9.56 7.98
CA ALA A 437 -35.80 -9.78 7.18
C ALA A 437 -34.97 -8.49 6.93
N LEU A 438 -35.55 -7.31 7.12
CA LEU A 438 -34.92 -6.01 6.84
C LEU A 438 -34.65 -5.20 8.11
N ARG A 439 -34.87 -5.75 9.30
CA ARG A 439 -34.50 -5.08 10.55
C ARG A 439 -33.01 -4.75 10.57
N GLN A 440 -32.64 -3.59 11.10
CA GLN A 440 -31.23 -3.17 11.14
C GLN A 440 -30.33 -4.18 11.88
N SER A 441 -30.82 -4.73 12.99
CA SER A 441 -30.12 -5.77 13.77
C SER A 441 -29.89 -7.04 12.94
N ARG A 442 -30.84 -7.40 12.08
CA ARG A 442 -30.79 -8.54 11.17
C ARG A 442 -29.76 -8.34 10.07
N LEU A 443 -29.74 -7.17 9.42
CA LEU A 443 -28.78 -6.83 8.38
C LEU A 443 -27.35 -6.77 8.93
N SER A 444 -27.18 -6.16 10.11
CA SER A 444 -25.90 -6.11 10.81
C SER A 444 -25.39 -7.50 11.17
N TRP A 445 -26.25 -8.37 11.70
CA TRP A 445 -25.90 -9.76 11.98
C TRP A 445 -25.50 -10.54 10.72
N LEU A 446 -26.24 -10.39 9.62
CA LEU A 446 -25.92 -11.07 8.37
C LEU A 446 -24.57 -10.60 7.83
N ASN A 447 -24.33 -9.29 7.78
CA ASN A 447 -23.05 -8.74 7.36
C ASN A 447 -21.87 -9.33 8.15
N GLN A 448 -21.98 -9.35 9.49
CA GLN A 448 -20.90 -9.83 10.35
C GLN A 448 -20.61 -11.32 10.17
N ASN A 449 -21.65 -12.13 9.98
CA ASN A 449 -21.56 -13.59 10.05
C ASN A 449 -21.54 -14.29 8.70
N PHE A 450 -21.95 -13.66 7.60
CA PHE A 450 -22.13 -14.31 6.30
C PHE A 450 -21.25 -13.69 5.19
N ILE A 451 -21.01 -12.37 5.22
CA ILE A 451 -20.24 -11.68 4.18
C ILE A 451 -18.73 -11.80 4.47
N ARG A 452 -18.03 -12.59 3.65
CA ARG A 452 -16.59 -12.86 3.78
C ARG A 452 -15.97 -13.07 2.39
N PRO A 453 -14.66 -12.81 2.21
CA PRO A 453 -13.99 -13.05 0.92
C PRO A 453 -14.23 -14.44 0.37
N GLU A 454 -14.18 -15.47 1.22
CA GLU A 454 -14.44 -16.86 0.83
C GLU A 454 -15.87 -17.10 0.30
N THR A 455 -16.90 -16.54 0.95
CA THR A 455 -18.29 -16.72 0.52
C THR A 455 -18.60 -15.90 -0.73
N LEU A 456 -18.03 -14.70 -0.84
CA LEU A 456 -18.13 -13.85 -2.03
C LEU A 456 -17.42 -14.48 -3.23
N ALA A 457 -16.24 -15.07 -3.04
CA ALA A 457 -15.52 -15.78 -4.10
C ALA A 457 -16.32 -16.99 -4.60
N ALA A 458 -16.89 -17.78 -3.70
CA ALA A 458 -17.77 -18.90 -4.06
C ALA A 458 -19.04 -18.43 -4.80
N ALA A 459 -19.67 -17.35 -4.34
CA ALA A 459 -20.83 -16.77 -5.01
C ALA A 459 -20.48 -16.26 -6.42
N ASN A 460 -19.34 -15.58 -6.57
CA ASN A 460 -18.84 -15.13 -7.86
C ASN A 460 -18.59 -16.30 -8.81
N ALA A 461 -18.02 -17.41 -8.34
CA ALA A 461 -17.82 -18.60 -9.16
C ALA A 461 -19.16 -19.16 -9.69
N HIS A 462 -20.21 -19.16 -8.88
CA HIS A 462 -21.55 -19.56 -9.33
C HIS A 462 -22.13 -18.61 -10.39
N ILE A 463 -21.98 -17.29 -10.21
CA ILE A 463 -22.41 -16.30 -11.19
C ILE A 463 -21.65 -16.46 -12.51
N VAL A 464 -20.32 -16.62 -12.46
CA VAL A 464 -19.48 -16.86 -13.64
C VAL A 464 -19.86 -18.16 -14.35
N ALA A 465 -20.12 -19.24 -13.60
CA ALA A 465 -20.57 -20.51 -14.16
C ALA A 465 -21.93 -20.39 -14.86
N ALA A 466 -22.84 -19.56 -14.34
CA ALA A 466 -24.11 -19.27 -14.99
C ALA A 466 -23.92 -18.42 -16.25
N HIS A 467 -23.07 -17.39 -16.22
CA HIS A 467 -22.76 -16.57 -17.39
C HIS A 467 -22.16 -17.38 -18.52
N ARG A 468 -21.23 -18.30 -18.24
CA ARG A 468 -20.61 -19.19 -19.25
C ARG A 468 -21.60 -20.06 -20.02
N LYS A 469 -22.83 -20.23 -19.53
CA LYS A 469 -23.89 -20.99 -20.23
C LYS A 469 -24.68 -20.13 -21.21
N LEU A 470 -24.52 -18.79 -21.19
CA LEU A 470 -25.26 -17.90 -22.08
C LEU A 470 -24.66 -17.97 -23.50
N PRO A 471 -25.50 -18.12 -24.55
CA PRO A 471 -25.01 -18.21 -25.93
C PRO A 471 -24.14 -17.03 -26.35
N ILE A 472 -24.41 -15.83 -25.82
CA ILE A 472 -23.63 -14.62 -26.17
C ILE A 472 -22.15 -14.70 -25.75
N THR A 473 -21.80 -15.53 -24.76
CA THR A 473 -20.43 -15.61 -24.25
C THR A 473 -19.44 -16.20 -25.24
N THR A 474 -19.88 -17.07 -26.16
CA THR A 474 -19.02 -17.60 -27.22
C THR A 474 -18.59 -16.52 -28.22
N HIS A 475 -19.38 -15.46 -28.36
CA HIS A 475 -19.05 -14.32 -29.21
C HIS A 475 -18.08 -13.32 -28.55
N TRP A 476 -17.90 -13.38 -27.23
CA TRP A 476 -17.01 -12.47 -26.50
C TRP A 476 -15.56 -12.98 -26.41
N GLY A 477 -15.32 -14.25 -26.74
CA GLY A 477 -13.99 -14.85 -26.80
C GLY A 477 -13.93 -16.20 -26.08
N ASP A 478 -12.76 -16.83 -26.15
CA ASP A 478 -12.46 -18.15 -25.56
C ASP A 478 -12.03 -18.08 -24.08
N GLY A 479 -12.01 -16.87 -23.51
CA GLY A 479 -11.60 -16.63 -22.13
C GLY A 479 -10.08 -16.56 -21.91
N GLN A 480 -9.25 -16.57 -22.96
CA GLN A 480 -7.80 -16.41 -22.84
C GLN A 480 -7.36 -14.96 -22.67
N THR A 481 -8.18 -14.01 -23.11
CA THR A 481 -7.93 -12.57 -22.97
C THR A 481 -8.98 -11.92 -22.08
N ALA A 482 -8.54 -11.14 -21.10
CA ALA A 482 -9.43 -10.31 -20.27
C ALA A 482 -8.98 -8.86 -20.33
N SER A 483 -9.91 -7.95 -20.63
CA SER A 483 -9.70 -6.51 -20.45
C SER A 483 -10.24 -6.12 -19.08
N ALA A 484 -9.37 -6.07 -18.07
CA ALA A 484 -9.73 -5.64 -16.73
C ALA A 484 -9.41 -4.15 -16.56
N ASP A 485 -10.43 -3.30 -16.63
CA ASP A 485 -10.30 -1.91 -16.17
C ASP A 485 -10.63 -1.82 -14.68
N GLY A 486 -9.81 -1.09 -13.94
CA GLY A 486 -10.00 -0.89 -12.52
C GLY A 486 -11.05 0.18 -12.27
N MET A 487 -12.20 -0.20 -11.71
CA MET A 487 -13.16 0.78 -11.18
C MET A 487 -12.59 1.45 -9.92
N ARG A 488 -12.82 2.76 -9.80
CA ARG A 488 -12.35 3.58 -8.66
C ARG A 488 -13.56 4.13 -7.93
N PHE A 489 -13.64 3.90 -6.63
CA PHE A 489 -14.72 4.37 -5.77
C PHE A 489 -14.21 5.44 -4.81
N MET A 490 -15.06 6.42 -4.46
CA MET A 490 -14.76 7.38 -3.41
C MET A 490 -14.83 6.65 -2.06
N ALA A 491 -13.69 6.55 -1.37
CA ALA A 491 -13.64 6.02 -0.01
C ALA A 491 -13.88 7.16 1.02
N PRO A 492 -14.48 6.87 2.18
CA PRO A 492 -14.53 7.82 3.29
C PRO A 492 -13.13 8.33 3.67
N LYS A 493 -13.01 9.60 4.09
CA LYS A 493 -11.73 10.28 4.37
C LYS A 493 -10.82 9.60 5.41
N SER A 494 -11.28 8.59 6.15
CA SER A 494 -10.58 8.03 7.33
C SER A 494 -10.17 6.54 7.22
N ALA A 495 -10.34 5.88 6.07
CA ALA A 495 -10.02 4.45 5.96
C ALA A 495 -8.50 4.17 5.90
N ILE A 496 -8.04 3.16 6.63
CA ILE A 496 -6.61 2.78 6.73
C ILE A 496 -6.00 2.40 5.38
N HIS A 497 -6.79 1.92 4.41
CA HIS A 497 -6.30 1.54 3.07
C HIS A 497 -6.63 2.58 1.98
N ALA A 498 -7.22 3.72 2.34
CA ALA A 498 -7.50 4.76 1.34
C ALA A 498 -6.20 5.47 0.92
N GLY A 499 -6.11 5.79 -0.38
CA GLY A 499 -5.02 6.58 -0.96
C GLY A 499 -5.58 7.69 -1.85
N PRO A 500 -4.90 8.86 -1.92
CA PRO A 500 -5.35 9.97 -2.76
C PRO A 500 -5.19 9.63 -4.25
N ASN A 501 -6.14 10.08 -5.09
CA ASN A 501 -6.04 9.97 -6.53
C ASN A 501 -6.41 11.30 -7.22
N PRO A 502 -5.42 12.22 -7.34
CA PRO A 502 -5.66 13.55 -7.87
C PRO A 502 -6.03 13.59 -9.35
N LYS A 503 -5.75 12.51 -10.10
CA LYS A 503 -6.04 12.43 -11.55
C LYS A 503 -7.54 12.39 -11.84
N TYR A 504 -8.35 11.78 -10.97
CA TYR A 504 -9.78 11.57 -11.22
C TYR A 504 -10.69 12.28 -10.21
N PHE A 505 -10.21 12.57 -9.00
CA PHE A 505 -11.04 13.14 -7.93
C PHE A 505 -10.52 14.49 -7.40
N GLY A 506 -9.53 15.09 -8.07
CA GLY A 506 -8.93 16.37 -7.68
C GLY A 506 -8.01 16.29 -6.45
N ARG A 507 -7.42 17.42 -6.07
CA ARG A 507 -6.69 17.56 -4.81
C ARG A 507 -7.72 17.85 -3.72
N GLY A 508 -7.92 16.90 -2.80
CA GLY A 508 -8.79 17.03 -1.64
C GLY A 508 -8.02 17.30 -0.35
#